data_AF-A0A061GAD7-F1
#
_entry.id   AF-A0A061GAD7-F1
#
_cell.length_a   1.000
_cell.length_b   1.000
_cell.length_c   1.000
_cell.angle_alpha   90.00
_cell.angle_beta   90.00
_cell.angle_gamma   90.00
#
_symmetry.space_group_name_H-M   'P 1'
#
loop_
_entity.id
_entity.type
_entity.pdbx_description
1 polymer ?
#
loop_
_entity_poly.entity_id
_entity_poly.type
_entity_poly.pdbx_seq_one_letter_code
_entity_poly.pdbx_strand_id
1 'polypeptide(L)'
;MKLGRDTTICLEDILTMGLPKWLLVQTFYSGLFGSIRTTIDVAACRTLMGKSIDEAYDLLEEMTFSIYQWPFERLVLRKVASVHELDSIIALTAQVAGLSKKFDILGVHSI
;
A
#
# COMPACT_ATOMS: atom_id res chain seq x y z
N MET A 1 4.68 -14.01 -34.17
CA MET A 1 4.38 -12.57 -34.07
C MET A 1 2.87 -12.41 -33.91
N LYS A 2 2.38 -12.47 -32.67
CA LYS A 2 0.95 -12.32 -32.35
C LYS A 2 0.86 -11.17 -31.35
N LEU A 3 0.46 -10.01 -31.86
CA LEU A 3 0.21 -8.80 -31.08
C LEU A 3 -1.11 -9.02 -30.33
N GLY A 4 -1.01 -9.63 -29.15
CA GLY A 4 -2.12 -9.79 -28.20
C GLY A 4 -2.29 -8.49 -27.42
N ARG A 5 -3.50 -7.95 -27.46
CA ARG A 5 -3.91 -6.69 -26.84
C ARG A 5 -4.11 -6.84 -25.33
N ASP A 6 -3.03 -7.10 -24.60
CA ASP A 6 -2.96 -6.81 -23.17
C ASP A 6 -1.93 -5.71 -22.98
N THR A 7 -2.41 -4.47 -23.05
CA THR A 7 -1.61 -3.23 -22.96
C THR A 7 -1.18 -2.99 -21.51
N THR A 8 -0.52 -3.96 -20.90
CA THR A 8 0.21 -3.78 -19.64
C THR A 8 1.66 -4.02 -20.01
N ILE A 9 2.33 -2.97 -20.50
CA ILE A 9 3.78 -3.04 -20.67
C ILE A 9 4.33 -3.12 -19.24
N CYS A 10 4.92 -4.25 -18.87
CA CYS A 10 5.48 -4.42 -17.55
C CYS A 10 6.60 -3.37 -17.35
N LEU A 11 6.68 -2.76 -16.17
CA LEU A 11 7.70 -1.74 -15.84
C LEU A 11 9.13 -2.23 -16.13
N GLU A 12 9.36 -3.53 -15.93
CA GLU A 12 10.58 -4.27 -16.23
C GLU A 12 10.90 -4.37 -17.74
N ASP A 13 9.89 -4.42 -18.61
CA ASP A 13 10.09 -4.41 -20.07
C ASP A 13 10.46 -3.00 -20.57
N ILE A 14 9.98 -1.94 -19.90
CA ILE A 14 10.22 -0.56 -20.31
C ILE A 14 11.70 -0.17 -20.09
N LEU A 15 12.29 -0.55 -18.96
CA LEU A 15 13.69 -0.25 -18.61
C LEU A 15 14.71 -1.04 -19.46
N THR A 16 14.32 -2.16 -20.07
CA THR A 16 15.21 -3.01 -20.87
C THR A 16 15.25 -2.64 -22.36
N MET A 17 14.37 -1.76 -22.84
CA MET A 17 14.27 -1.37 -24.26
C MET A 17 15.38 -0.44 -24.77
N GLY A 18 16.32 0.00 -23.91
CA GLY A 18 17.44 0.88 -24.32
C GLY A 18 17.00 2.26 -24.83
N LEU A 19 15.83 2.74 -24.39
CA LEU A 19 15.28 4.04 -24.79
C LEU A 19 15.96 5.19 -24.04
N PRO A 20 16.05 6.39 -24.64
CA PRO A 20 16.47 7.58 -23.91
C PRO A 20 15.49 7.90 -22.77
N LYS A 21 16.02 8.32 -21.60
CA LYS A 21 15.25 8.49 -20.35
C LYS A 21 13.94 9.25 -20.49
N TRP A 22 13.92 10.34 -21.27
CA TRP A 22 12.71 11.15 -21.48
C TRP A 22 11.59 10.37 -22.18
N LEU A 23 11.95 9.53 -23.16
CA LEU A 23 11.00 8.72 -23.92
C LEU A 23 10.48 7.56 -23.08
N LEU A 24 11.32 7.05 -22.18
CA LEU A 24 10.97 6.04 -21.20
C LEU A 24 9.89 6.54 -20.23
N VAL A 25 10.13 7.70 -19.60
CA VAL A 25 9.17 8.34 -18.68
C VAL A 25 7.85 8.64 -19.39
N GLN A 26 7.91 9.14 -20.63
CA GLN A 26 6.72 9.46 -21.41
C GLN A 26 5.91 8.22 -21.79
N THR A 27 6.58 7.15 -22.20
CA THR A 27 5.93 5.88 -22.60
C THR A 27 5.29 5.22 -21.38
N PHE A 28 5.99 5.22 -20.25
CA PHE A 28 5.44 4.75 -18.97
C PHE A 28 4.19 5.54 -18.59
N TYR A 29 4.28 6.87 -18.50
CA TYR A 29 3.17 7.71 -18.06
C TYR A 29 1.95 7.64 -19.00
N SER A 30 2.18 7.48 -20.31
CA SER A 30 1.11 7.32 -21.31
C SER A 30 0.46 5.94 -21.29
N GLY A 31 1.18 4.91 -20.83
CA GLY A 31 0.68 3.55 -20.67
C GLY A 31 -0.13 3.34 -19.39
N LEU A 32 -0.15 4.31 -18.47
CA LEU A 32 -0.88 4.20 -17.20
C LEU A 32 -2.39 4.41 -17.37
N PHE A 33 -3.17 3.62 -16.64
CA PHE A 33 -4.59 3.88 -16.46
C PHE A 33 -4.82 5.19 -15.68
N GLY A 34 -5.91 5.91 -15.99
CA GLY A 34 -6.18 7.22 -15.42
C GLY A 34 -6.20 7.25 -13.88
N SER A 35 -6.69 6.19 -13.23
CA SER A 35 -6.67 6.03 -11.77
C SER A 35 -5.27 5.87 -11.19
N ILE A 36 -4.41 5.08 -11.86
CA ILE A 36 -3.02 4.84 -11.44
C ILE A 36 -2.19 6.11 -11.63
N ARG A 37 -2.44 6.85 -12.70
CA ARG A 37 -1.82 8.14 -12.97
C ARG A 37 -2.07 9.15 -11.84
N THR A 38 -3.33 9.25 -11.37
CA THR A 38 -3.67 10.11 -10.23
C THR A 38 -2.94 9.67 -8.96
N THR A 39 -2.86 8.38 -8.68
CA THR A 39 -2.13 7.85 -7.52
C THR A 39 -0.64 8.20 -7.58
N ILE A 40 -0.02 8.08 -8.75
CA ILE A 40 1.39 8.42 -8.96
C ILE A 40 1.63 9.93 -8.84
N ASP A 41 0.74 10.77 -9.40
CA ASP A 41 0.84 12.23 -9.27
C ASP A 41 0.65 12.71 -7.81
N VAL A 42 -0.13 11.99 -7.00
CA VAL A 42 -0.23 12.26 -5.56
C VAL A 42 1.03 11.80 -4.82
N ALA A 43 1.54 10.61 -5.10
CA ALA A 43 2.74 10.05 -4.45
C ALA A 43 4.02 10.84 -4.78
N ALA A 44 4.12 11.36 -6.01
CA ALA A 44 5.22 12.22 -6.45
C ALA A 44 5.19 13.63 -5.82
N CYS A 45 4.19 13.92 -4.96
CA CYS A 45 3.94 15.21 -4.31
C CYS A 45 3.83 16.38 -5.32
N ARG A 46 3.55 16.04 -6.59
CA ARG A 46 3.36 16.87 -7.79
C ARG A 46 3.12 15.94 -8.98
N THR A 47 2.78 16.47 -10.15
CA THR A 47 2.70 15.64 -11.36
C THR A 47 4.05 15.00 -11.68
N LEU A 48 4.08 13.70 -12.03
CA LEU A 48 5.32 13.01 -12.41
C LEU A 48 6.01 13.74 -13.58
N MET A 49 5.20 14.22 -14.53
CA MET A 49 5.65 15.01 -15.69
C MET A 49 6.11 16.43 -15.34
N GLY A 50 5.92 16.88 -14.10
CA GLY A 50 6.38 18.17 -13.59
C GLY A 50 7.74 18.12 -12.89
N LYS A 51 8.36 16.94 -12.82
CA LYS A 51 9.73 16.71 -12.31
C LYS A 51 10.75 16.73 -13.45
N SER A 52 12.03 16.90 -13.11
CA SER A 52 13.09 16.74 -14.11
C SER A 52 13.14 15.30 -14.62
N ILE A 53 13.69 15.09 -15.82
CA ILE A 53 13.76 13.75 -16.44
C ILE A 53 14.55 12.77 -15.58
N ASP A 54 15.61 13.23 -14.91
CA ASP A 54 16.42 12.39 -14.02
C ASP A 54 15.65 12.02 -12.74
N GLU A 55 14.99 12.99 -12.08
CA GLU A 55 14.17 12.70 -10.90
C GLU A 55 12.99 11.77 -11.21
N ALA A 56 12.35 11.94 -12.37
CA ALA A 56 11.28 11.06 -12.81
C ALA A 56 11.81 9.65 -13.13
N TYR A 57 13.01 9.53 -13.67
CA TYR A 57 13.66 8.26 -13.93
C TYR A 57 14.05 7.54 -12.63
N ASP A 58 14.62 8.24 -11.66
CA ASP A 58 15.00 7.67 -10.36
C ASP A 58 13.78 7.15 -9.60
N LEU A 59 12.65 7.87 -9.64
CA LEU A 59 11.37 7.41 -9.09
C LEU A 59 10.86 6.14 -9.79
N LEU A 60 11.07 5.99 -11.09
CA LEU A 60 10.70 4.77 -11.82
C LEU A 60 11.59 3.59 -11.41
N GLU A 61 12.89 3.82 -11.29
CA GLU A 61 13.85 2.83 -10.81
C GLU A 61 13.49 2.35 -9.39
N GLU A 62 13.14 3.28 -8.50
CA GLU A 62 12.66 2.99 -7.15
C GLU A 62 11.35 2.18 -7.14
N MET A 63 10.40 2.51 -8.02
CA MET A 63 9.16 1.73 -8.16
C MET A 63 9.40 0.30 -8.64
N THR A 64 10.41 0.07 -9.50
CA THR A 64 10.82 -1.30 -9.89
C THR A 64 11.55 -2.05 -8.77
N PHE A 65 12.37 -1.37 -7.97
CA PHE A 65 13.07 -1.99 -6.84
C PHE A 65 12.13 -2.34 -5.68
N SER A 66 11.08 -1.55 -5.49
CA SER A 66 10.05 -1.70 -4.44
C SER A 66 9.26 -3.01 -4.52
N ILE A 67 9.22 -3.68 -5.68
CA ILE A 67 8.49 -4.96 -5.86
C ILE A 67 8.95 -6.04 -4.86
N TYR A 68 10.21 -5.99 -4.40
CA TYR A 68 10.73 -6.95 -3.41
C TYR A 68 10.55 -6.54 -1.94
N GLN A 69 10.28 -5.26 -1.64
CA GLN A 69 10.27 -4.72 -0.27
C GLN A 69 8.85 -4.41 0.25
N TRP A 70 7.92 -4.05 -0.64
CA TRP A 70 6.53 -3.69 -0.31
C TRP A 70 5.65 -4.82 0.29
N PRO A 71 5.90 -6.13 0.05
CA PRO A 71 5.16 -7.18 0.77
C PRO A 71 5.37 -7.11 2.28
N PHE A 72 6.57 -6.75 2.72
CA PHE A 72 6.94 -6.75 4.13
C PHE A 72 6.23 -5.64 4.91
N GLU A 73 6.16 -4.43 4.36
CA GLU A 73 5.49 -3.29 5.01
C GLU A 73 3.98 -3.50 5.16
N ARG A 74 3.31 -4.08 4.15
CA ARG A 74 1.89 -4.46 4.27
C ARG A 74 1.65 -5.56 5.30
N LEU A 75 2.56 -6.53 5.41
CA LEU A 75 2.48 -7.58 6.43
C LEU A 75 2.68 -7.01 7.84
N VAL A 76 3.62 -6.07 8.01
CA VAL A 76 3.89 -5.41 9.30
C VAL A 76 2.71 -4.52 9.70
N LEU A 77 2.16 -3.70 8.80
CA LEU A 77 0.98 -2.88 9.08
C LEU A 77 -0.25 -3.72 9.44
N ARG A 78 -0.49 -4.82 8.70
CA ARG A 78 -1.59 -5.74 8.99
C ARG A 78 -1.42 -6.45 10.34
N LYS A 79 -0.18 -6.79 10.71
CA LYS A 79 0.13 -7.39 12.01
C LYS A 79 -0.14 -6.39 13.14
N VAL A 80 0.21 -5.12 12.98
CA VAL A 80 -0.07 -4.08 13.98
C VAL A 80 -1.58 -3.82 14.13
N ALA A 81 -2.32 -3.74 13.02
CA ALA A 81 -3.77 -3.57 13.04
C ALA A 81 -4.47 -4.75 13.75
N SER A 82 -4.06 -5.99 13.47
CA SER A 82 -4.59 -7.18 14.15
C SER A 82 -4.25 -7.24 15.64
N VAL A 83 -3.06 -6.80 16.04
CA VAL A 83 -2.67 -6.74 17.46
C VAL A 83 -3.53 -5.73 18.22
N HIS A 84 -3.85 -4.58 17.60
CA HIS A 84 -4.73 -3.58 18.22
C HIS A 84 -6.18 -4.06 18.40
N GLU A 85 -6.70 -4.81 17.43
CA GLU A 85 -8.01 -5.45 17.54
C GLU A 85 -8.04 -6.50 18.66
N LEU A 86 -7.00 -7.33 18.78
CA LEU A 86 -6.88 -8.31 19.85
C LEU A 86 -6.79 -7.67 21.24
N ASP A 87 -6.02 -6.59 21.38
CA ASP A 87 -5.90 -5.84 22.63
C ASP A 87 -7.25 -5.25 23.08
N SER A 88 -8.02 -4.72 22.13
CA SER A 88 -9.37 -4.21 22.38
C SER A 88 -10.35 -5.29 22.85
N ILE A 89 -10.27 -6.50 22.28
CA ILE A 89 -11.09 -7.64 22.68
C ILE A 89 -10.73 -8.12 24.09
N ILE A 90 -9.44 -8.15 24.43
CA ILE A 90 -8.95 -8.52 25.76
C ILE A 90 -9.44 -7.50 26.80
N ALA A 91 -9.33 -6.21 26.49
CA ALA A 91 -9.82 -5.13 27.37
C ALA A 91 -11.33 -5.22 27.61
N LEU A 92 -12.12 -5.49 26.57
CA LEU A 92 -13.57 -5.68 26.70
C LEU A 92 -13.91 -6.91 27.55
N THR A 93 -13.22 -8.03 27.33
CA THR A 93 -13.41 -9.26 28.10
C THR A 93 -13.13 -9.04 29.58
N ALA A 94 -12.07 -8.28 29.92
CA ALA A 94 -11.76 -7.91 31.29
C ALA A 94 -12.85 -7.03 31.94
N GLN A 95 -13.42 -6.08 31.19
CA GLN A 95 -14.53 -5.25 31.68
C GLN A 95 -15.80 -6.08 31.94
N VAL A 96 -16.15 -7.01 31.03
CA VAL A 96 -17.31 -7.91 31.20
C VAL A 96 -17.11 -8.83 32.39
N ALA A 97 -15.92 -9.40 32.57
CA ALA A 97 -15.60 -10.23 33.73
C ALA A 97 -15.70 -9.42 35.05
N GLY A 98 -15.22 -8.18 35.06
CA GLY A 98 -15.35 -7.29 36.20
C GLY A 98 -16.80 -6.93 36.53
N LEU A 99 -17.64 -6.74 35.51
CA LEU A 99 -19.07 -6.47 35.69
C LEU A 99 -19.81 -7.70 36.21
N SER A 100 -19.54 -8.89 35.67
CA SER A 100 -20.11 -10.16 36.15
C SER A 100 -19.83 -10.37 37.64
N LYS A 101 -18.57 -10.16 38.05
CA LYS A 101 -18.17 -10.28 39.45
C LYS A 101 -18.93 -9.31 40.37
N LYS A 102 -19.20 -8.08 39.91
CA LYS A 102 -19.99 -7.11 40.68
C LYS A 102 -21.45 -7.54 40.82
N PHE A 103 -22.03 -8.14 39.79
CA PHE A 103 -23.39 -8.67 39.83
C PHE A 103 -23.50 -9.84 40.82
N ASP A 104 -22.52 -10.74 40.83
CA ASP A 104 -22.46 -11.85 41.78
C ASP A 104 -22.38 -11.36 43.24
N ILE A 105 -21.59 -10.30 43.50
CA ILE A 105 -21.48 -9.71 44.84
C ILE A 105 -22.81 -9.09 45.29
N LEU A 106 -23.55 -8.44 44.40
CA LEU A 106 -24.85 -7.84 44.70
C LEU A 106 -25.95 -8.90 44.91
N GLY A 107 -25.92 -9.99 44.13
CA GLY A 107 -26.86 -11.11 44.27
C GLY A 107 -26.70 -11.91 45.57
N VAL A 108 -25.50 -11.89 46.17
CA VAL A 108 -25.21 -12.56 47.46
C VAL A 108 -25.61 -11.70 48.67
N HIS A 109 -25.88 -10.40 48.50
CA HIS A 109 -26.25 -9.49 49.61
C HIS A 109 -27.77 -9.33 49.82
N SER A 110 -28.61 -10.05 49.07
CA SER A 110 -30.07 -10.06 49.30
C SER A 110 -30.46 -11.30 50.12
N ILE A 111 -30.18 -11.26 51.44
CA ILE A 111 -30.76 -12.15 52.46
C ILE A 111 -31.78 -11.34 53.25
#